data_AF-A0A2D4N2F9-F1
#
_entry.id   AF-A0A2D4N2F9-F1
#
_cell.length_a   1.000
_cell.length_b   1.000
_cell.length_c   1.000
_cell.angle_alpha   90.00
_cell.angle_beta   90.00
_cell.angle_gamma   90.00
#
_symmetry.space_group_name_H-M   'P 1'
#
loop_
_entity.id
_entity.type
_entity.pdbx_description
1 polymer ?
#
loop_
_entity_poly.entity_id
_entity_poly.type
_entity_poly.pdbx_seq_one_letter_code
_entity_poly.pdbx_strand_id
1 'polypeptide(L)'
;MPIAHEFAPDIVLVSSGFDAVEGHPAPLGGYNLSAKCFGYFTKQLMGLAGGRIILALEGGHDLTAICDASEACVSALLGNELDPLPEKILQQTANVNAVHSIEKVIEIHSKYWHSLQHYSSTVSYSLIDAQKCDNEEAETVTAMASLSVGVKPLEKKLDEEPMEEDPLL
;
A
#
# COMPACT_ATOMS: atom_id res chain seq x y z
N MET A 1 3.95 4.50 -1.44
CA MET A 1 3.61 3.94 -0.12
C MET A 1 4.76 3.19 0.56
N PRO A 2 5.54 2.29 -0.10
CA PRO A 2 6.56 1.49 0.59
C PRO A 2 7.55 2.32 1.43
N ILE A 3 8.15 3.33 0.82
CA ILE A 3 9.05 4.28 1.50
C ILE A 3 8.36 4.99 2.67
N ALA A 4 7.11 5.43 2.49
CA ALA A 4 6.40 6.19 3.51
C ALA A 4 6.06 5.32 4.75
N HIS A 5 5.79 4.02 4.54
CA HIS A 5 5.64 3.07 5.65
C HIS A 5 6.95 2.80 6.37
N GLU A 6 8.08 2.63 5.65
CA GLU A 6 9.41 2.47 6.24
C GLU A 6 9.86 3.73 7.00
N PHE A 7 9.55 4.92 6.47
CA PHE A 7 9.84 6.20 7.12
C PHE A 7 9.02 6.42 8.39
N ALA A 8 7.80 5.86 8.46
CA ALA A 8 6.91 5.92 9.62
C ALA A 8 6.72 7.35 10.20
N PRO A 9 6.14 8.29 9.43
CA PRO A 9 6.03 9.68 9.84
C PRO A 9 5.07 9.88 11.02
N ASP A 10 5.34 10.90 11.84
CA ASP A 10 4.44 11.35 12.91
C ASP A 10 3.28 12.24 12.41
N ILE A 11 3.47 12.89 11.25
CA ILE A 11 2.49 13.75 10.58
C ILE A 11 2.73 13.70 9.06
N VAL A 12 1.65 13.77 8.27
CA VAL A 12 1.70 13.89 6.82
C VAL A 12 1.23 15.28 6.39
N LEU A 13 2.07 15.99 5.65
CA LEU A 13 1.72 17.26 5.00
C LEU A 13 1.71 17.05 3.50
N VAL A 14 0.61 17.42 2.84
CA VAL A 14 0.44 17.26 1.40
C VAL A 14 0.30 18.63 0.75
N SER A 15 1.29 19.00 -0.06
CA SER A 15 1.17 20.07 -1.06
C SER A 15 0.25 19.57 -2.19
N SER A 16 -1.04 19.89 -2.08
CA SER A 16 -2.13 19.29 -2.86
C SER A 16 -2.48 20.15 -4.07
N GLY A 17 -1.64 20.09 -5.12
CA GLY A 17 -1.96 20.65 -6.44
C GLY A 17 -2.87 19.73 -7.25
N PHE A 18 -3.83 20.30 -7.98
CA PHE A 18 -4.80 19.58 -8.81
C PHE A 18 -4.63 19.82 -10.33
N ASP A 19 -3.49 20.35 -10.75
CA ASP A 19 -3.15 20.57 -12.17
C ASP A 19 -2.87 19.29 -12.98
N ALA A 20 -2.73 18.14 -12.30
CA ALA A 20 -2.66 16.82 -12.94
C ALA A 20 -4.04 16.22 -13.31
N VAL A 21 -5.13 16.82 -12.83
CA VAL A 21 -6.50 16.41 -13.19
C VAL A 21 -6.78 16.81 -14.64
N GLU A 22 -7.56 15.98 -15.35
CA GLU A 22 -8.06 16.29 -16.70
C GLU A 22 -8.69 17.70 -16.76
N GLY A 23 -8.42 18.43 -17.85
CA GLY A 23 -8.86 19.82 -18.03
C GLY A 23 -7.70 20.82 -18.09
N HIS A 24 -6.49 20.44 -17.63
CA HIS A 24 -5.31 21.28 -17.70
C HIS A 24 -4.50 21.04 -18.99
N PRO A 25 -4.31 22.06 -19.86
CA PRO A 25 -3.59 21.89 -21.11
C PRO A 25 -2.11 21.59 -20.88
N ALA A 26 -1.45 20.99 -21.88
CA ALA A 26 -0.06 20.52 -21.79
C ALA A 26 0.97 21.51 -21.22
N PRO A 27 0.89 22.84 -21.45
CA PRO A 27 1.82 23.79 -20.84
C PRO A 27 1.66 24.00 -19.33
N LEU A 28 0.49 23.65 -18.76
CA LEU A 28 0.17 23.84 -17.34
C LEU A 28 0.14 22.52 -16.56
N GLY A 29 -0.19 21.41 -17.23
CA GLY A 29 -0.23 20.08 -16.65
C GLY A 29 -0.10 19.01 -17.74
N GLY A 30 -1.18 18.78 -18.49
CA GLY A 30 -1.19 17.80 -19.59
C GLY A 30 -1.40 16.35 -19.16
N TYR A 31 -1.71 16.12 -17.88
CA TYR A 31 -2.17 14.83 -17.37
C TYR A 31 -3.69 14.76 -17.36
N ASN A 32 -4.19 13.54 -17.29
CA ASN A 32 -5.62 13.23 -17.35
C ASN A 32 -6.04 12.35 -16.17
N LEU A 33 -5.61 12.71 -14.94
CA LEU A 33 -6.12 12.04 -13.75
C LEU A 33 -7.58 12.43 -13.54
N SER A 34 -8.39 11.49 -13.04
CA SER A 34 -9.72 11.84 -12.55
C SER A 34 -9.64 12.47 -11.16
N ALA A 35 -10.53 13.41 -10.86
CA ALA A 35 -10.67 13.97 -9.52
C ALA A 35 -10.88 12.88 -8.45
N LYS A 36 -11.67 11.84 -8.75
CA LYS A 36 -11.91 10.69 -7.87
C LYS A 36 -10.61 10.01 -7.42
N CYS A 37 -9.60 9.96 -8.28
CA CYS A 37 -8.31 9.34 -7.96
C CYS A 37 -7.61 10.03 -6.78
N PHE A 38 -7.77 11.35 -6.63
CA PHE A 38 -7.22 12.10 -5.49
C PHE A 38 -7.87 11.71 -4.15
N GLY A 39 -9.15 11.32 -4.15
CA GLY A 39 -9.78 10.73 -2.97
C GLY A 39 -9.09 9.42 -2.54
N TYR A 40 -8.74 8.55 -3.50
CA TYR A 40 -8.00 7.31 -3.22
C TYR A 40 -6.57 7.57 -2.74
N PHE A 41 -5.87 8.55 -3.32
CA PHE A 41 -4.54 8.96 -2.84
C PHE A 41 -4.61 9.46 -1.39
N THR A 42 -5.59 10.31 -1.10
CA THR A 42 -5.84 10.81 0.26
C THR A 42 -6.10 9.67 1.23
N LYS A 43 -6.98 8.72 0.86
CA LYS A 43 -7.27 7.54 1.68
C LYS A 43 -6.05 6.67 1.94
N GLN A 44 -5.16 6.48 0.96
CA GLN A 44 -3.90 5.76 1.18
C GLN A 44 -2.99 6.47 2.18
N LEU A 45 -2.85 7.79 2.07
CA LEU A 45 -2.02 8.58 2.98
C LEU A 45 -2.60 8.66 4.40
N MET A 46 -3.92 8.62 4.56
CA MET A 46 -4.58 8.53 5.87
C MET A 46 -4.21 7.25 6.64
N GLY A 47 -3.72 6.20 5.95
CA GLY A 47 -3.18 5.00 6.59
C GLY A 47 -1.84 5.21 7.29
N LEU A 48 -1.20 6.37 7.14
CA LEU A 48 0.05 6.75 7.79
C LEU A 48 -0.21 7.65 9.00
N ALA A 49 0.79 7.82 9.88
CA ALA A 49 0.76 8.76 10.99
C ALA A 49 -0.50 8.69 11.89
N GLY A 50 -1.15 7.53 11.96
CA GLY A 50 -2.44 7.36 12.64
C GLY A 50 -3.52 8.31 12.13
N GLY A 51 -3.53 8.66 10.85
CA GLY A 51 -4.50 9.58 10.23
C GLY A 51 -4.18 11.06 10.43
N ARG A 52 -3.03 11.44 11.01
CA ARG A 52 -2.63 12.84 11.14
C ARG A 52 -2.10 13.38 9.82
N ILE A 53 -3.02 13.89 9.01
CA ILE A 53 -2.74 14.40 7.67
C ILE A 53 -3.36 15.79 7.47
N ILE A 54 -2.63 16.66 6.75
CA ILE A 54 -3.12 17.98 6.32
C ILE A 54 -2.86 18.13 4.83
N LEU A 55 -3.90 18.49 4.06
CA LEU A 55 -3.78 18.87 2.65
C LEU A 55 -3.85 20.39 2.56
N ALA A 56 -2.87 21.01 1.91
CA ALA A 56 -2.85 22.43 1.59
C ALA A 56 -2.95 22.59 0.07
N LEU A 57 -3.92 23.37 -0.41
CA LEU A 57 -4.09 23.63 -1.84
C LEU A 57 -2.88 24.38 -2.40
N GLU A 58 -2.38 23.94 -3.55
CA GLU A 58 -1.28 24.57 -4.28
C GLU A 58 -1.73 24.98 -5.69
N GLY A 59 -1.35 24.24 -6.72
CA GLY A 59 -1.74 24.47 -8.11
C GLY A 59 -3.13 23.91 -8.48
N GLY A 60 -3.57 24.25 -9.68
CA GLY A 60 -4.90 23.90 -10.22
C GLY A 60 -5.60 25.14 -10.74
N HIS A 61 -5.99 25.12 -12.00
CA HIS A 61 -6.49 26.29 -12.73
C HIS A 61 -7.89 26.07 -13.29
N ASP A 62 -8.22 24.85 -13.71
CA ASP A 62 -9.57 24.53 -14.14
C ASP A 62 -10.50 24.44 -12.91
N LEU A 63 -11.51 25.31 -12.87
CA LEU A 63 -12.41 25.42 -11.70
C LEU A 63 -13.17 24.13 -11.43
N THR A 64 -13.55 23.38 -12.46
CA THR A 64 -14.29 22.13 -12.28
C THR A 64 -13.36 21.08 -11.69
N ALA A 65 -12.17 20.93 -12.27
CA ALA A 65 -11.14 20.00 -11.81
C ALA A 65 -10.74 20.23 -10.35
N ILE A 66 -10.49 21.49 -9.96
CA ILE A 66 -10.12 21.79 -8.56
C ILE A 66 -11.28 21.55 -7.60
N CYS A 67 -12.53 21.87 -7.99
CA CYS A 67 -13.70 21.65 -7.14
C CYS A 67 -13.94 20.15 -6.92
N ASP A 68 -13.97 19.38 -8.00
CA ASP A 68 -14.22 17.94 -7.96
C ASP A 68 -13.13 17.20 -7.17
N ALA A 69 -11.86 17.59 -7.35
CA ALA A 69 -10.75 16.97 -6.64
C ALA A 69 -10.73 17.36 -5.15
N SER A 70 -11.05 18.62 -4.83
CA SER A 70 -11.21 19.08 -3.45
C SER A 70 -12.34 18.34 -2.74
N GLU A 71 -13.48 18.17 -3.40
CA GLU A 71 -14.61 17.39 -2.89
C GLU A 71 -14.20 15.94 -2.60
N ALA A 72 -13.53 15.28 -3.56
CA ALA A 72 -13.07 13.90 -3.40
C ALA A 72 -12.08 13.74 -2.22
N CYS A 73 -11.14 14.67 -2.07
CA CYS A 73 -10.19 14.67 -0.95
C CYS A 73 -10.88 14.89 0.40
N VAL A 74 -11.76 15.88 0.51
CA VAL A 74 -12.48 16.19 1.75
C VAL A 74 -13.42 15.03 2.12
N SER A 75 -14.11 14.43 1.16
CA SER A 75 -14.95 13.26 1.38
C SER A 75 -14.13 12.08 1.93
N ALA A 76 -12.92 11.84 1.38
CA ALA A 76 -12.00 10.83 1.91
C ALA A 76 -11.56 11.15 3.35
N LEU A 77 -11.20 12.40 3.66
CA LEU A 77 -10.79 12.84 5.00
C LEU A 77 -11.90 12.65 6.05
N LEU A 78 -13.17 12.82 5.65
CA LEU A 78 -14.34 12.56 6.48
C LEU A 78 -14.60 11.05 6.71
N GLY A 79 -13.86 10.17 6.02
CA GLY A 79 -14.04 8.72 6.11
C GLY A 79 -15.24 8.21 5.33
N ASN A 80 -15.80 9.00 4.40
CA ASN A 80 -16.89 8.56 3.56
C ASN A 80 -16.44 7.42 2.62
N GLU A 81 -17.40 6.60 2.20
CA GLU A 81 -17.16 5.64 1.15
C GLU A 81 -16.86 6.37 -0.17
N LEU A 82 -15.81 5.94 -0.86
CA LEU A 82 -15.41 6.54 -2.13
C LEU A 82 -16.09 5.79 -3.28
N ASP A 83 -16.57 6.55 -4.26
CA ASP A 83 -17.06 5.98 -5.51
C ASP A 83 -15.99 5.07 -6.13
N PRO A 84 -16.37 3.84 -6.56
CA PRO A 84 -15.42 2.91 -7.17
C PRO A 84 -14.76 3.51 -8.41
N LEU A 85 -13.46 3.26 -8.57
CA LEU A 85 -12.77 3.54 -9.82
C LEU A 85 -13.33 2.66 -10.94
N PRO A 86 -13.38 3.15 -12.18
CA PRO A 86 -13.85 2.34 -13.31
C PRO A 86 -12.98 1.08 -13.49
N GLU A 87 -13.60 -0.06 -13.79
CA GLU A 87 -12.91 -1.34 -13.99
C GLU A 87 -11.75 -1.24 -15.00
N LYS A 88 -11.95 -0.45 -16.07
CA LYS A 88 -10.92 -0.18 -17.07
C LYS A 88 -9.65 0.39 -16.45
N ILE A 89 -9.78 1.28 -15.46
CA ILE A 89 -8.63 1.88 -14.77
C ILE A 89 -7.96 0.87 -13.84
N LEU A 90 -8.74 0.01 -13.18
CA LEU A 90 -8.22 -1.03 -12.29
C LEU A 90 -7.40 -2.10 -13.04
N GLN A 91 -7.80 -2.42 -14.27
CA GLN A 91 -7.10 -3.36 -15.16
C GLN A 91 -6.02 -2.70 -16.04
N GLN A 92 -5.95 -1.37 -16.06
CA GLN A 92 -4.99 -0.66 -16.89
C GLN A 92 -3.59 -0.76 -16.28
N THR A 93 -2.61 -1.15 -17.11
CA THR A 93 -1.20 -1.11 -16.75
C THR A 93 -0.63 0.29 -16.94
N ALA A 94 0.42 0.61 -16.18
CA ALA A 94 1.17 1.84 -16.37
C ALA A 94 1.80 1.87 -17.78
N ASN A 95 1.82 3.04 -18.42
CA ASN A 95 2.48 3.19 -19.71
C ASN A 95 4.01 3.05 -19.57
N VAL A 96 4.69 2.76 -20.68
CA VAL A 96 6.15 2.49 -20.69
C VAL A 96 7.00 3.62 -20.12
N ASN A 97 6.59 4.88 -20.32
CA ASN A 97 7.33 6.02 -19.79
C ASN A 97 7.18 6.11 -18.26
N ALA A 98 5.99 5.83 -17.74
CA ALA A 98 5.72 5.78 -16.31
C ALA A 98 6.48 4.62 -15.63
N VAL A 99 6.47 3.43 -16.24
CA VAL A 99 7.23 2.27 -15.75
C VAL A 99 8.72 2.60 -15.69
N HIS A 100 9.30 3.10 -16.78
CA HIS A 100 10.72 3.47 -16.82
C HIS A 100 11.08 4.53 -15.77
N SER A 101 10.20 5.52 -15.58
CA SER A 101 10.40 6.57 -14.57
C SER A 101 10.42 6.00 -13.16
N ILE A 102 9.47 5.11 -12.84
CA ILE A 102 9.36 4.49 -11.50
C ILE A 102 10.53 3.53 -11.26
N GLU A 103 10.88 2.68 -12.23
CA GLU A 103 12.04 1.78 -12.14
C GLU A 103 13.33 2.56 -11.89
N LYS A 104 13.51 3.71 -12.57
CA LYS A 104 14.69 4.54 -12.35
C LYS A 104 14.75 5.12 -10.94
N VAL A 105 13.60 5.56 -10.41
CA VAL A 105 13.50 6.04 -9.02
C VAL A 105 13.79 4.90 -8.04
N ILE A 106 13.26 3.70 -8.27
CA ILE A 106 13.54 2.50 -7.45
C ILE A 106 15.04 2.17 -7.48
N GLU A 107 15.67 2.14 -8.65
CA GLU A 107 17.11 1.86 -8.80
C GLU A 107 17.94 2.83 -7.95
N ILE A 108 17.65 4.14 -8.03
CA ILE A 108 18.38 5.17 -7.29
C ILE A 108 18.13 5.05 -5.78
N HIS A 109 16.88 4.89 -5.36
CA HIS A 109 16.48 4.94 -3.96
C HIS A 109 16.64 3.61 -3.20
N SER A 110 16.77 2.48 -3.89
CA SER A 110 16.99 1.15 -3.27
C SER A 110 18.23 1.07 -2.38
N LYS A 111 19.19 1.99 -2.58
CA LYS A 111 20.38 2.15 -1.73
C LYS A 111 20.06 2.67 -0.34
N TYR A 112 18.92 3.35 -0.17
CA TYR A 112 18.56 4.06 1.06
C TYR A 112 17.31 3.50 1.73
N TRP A 113 16.47 2.79 0.99
CA TRP A 113 15.18 2.29 1.46
C TRP A 113 15.09 0.78 1.19
N HIS A 114 15.03 -0.01 2.26
CA HIS A 114 14.99 -1.47 2.15
C HIS A 114 13.68 -1.95 1.54
N SER A 115 12.60 -1.21 1.79
CA SER A 115 11.29 -1.47 1.23
C SER A 115 11.30 -1.54 -0.29
N LEU A 116 12.26 -0.93 -1.00
CA LEU A 116 12.30 -0.91 -2.47
C LEU A 116 12.97 -2.13 -3.13
N GLN A 117 13.62 -3.02 -2.37
CA GLN A 117 14.47 -4.07 -2.93
C GLN A 117 13.72 -5.11 -3.79
N HIS A 118 12.39 -5.22 -3.65
CA HIS A 118 11.57 -6.25 -4.30
C HIS A 118 10.49 -5.70 -5.25
N TYR A 119 10.40 -4.38 -5.46
CA TYR A 119 9.30 -3.80 -6.26
C TYR A 119 9.59 -3.64 -7.75
N SER A 120 10.84 -3.78 -8.20
CA SER A 120 11.18 -3.50 -9.61
C SER A 120 10.42 -4.37 -10.60
N SER A 121 10.07 -5.61 -10.24
CA SER A 121 9.38 -6.56 -11.14
C SER A 121 7.87 -6.34 -11.25
N THR A 122 7.26 -5.59 -10.34
CA THR A 122 5.80 -5.43 -10.25
C THR A 122 5.31 -4.04 -10.70
N VAL A 123 6.21 -3.12 -11.04
CA VAL A 123 5.89 -1.75 -11.47
C VAL A 123 4.90 -1.71 -12.65
N SER A 124 4.97 -2.69 -13.54
CA SER A 124 4.13 -2.75 -14.74
C SER A 124 2.74 -3.35 -14.51
N TYR A 125 2.47 -3.88 -13.31
CA TYR A 125 1.21 -4.56 -13.02
C TYR A 125 0.05 -3.55 -12.99
N SER A 126 -1.12 -4.01 -13.42
CA SER A 126 -2.36 -3.30 -13.12
C SER A 126 -2.65 -3.40 -11.62
N LEU A 127 -3.57 -2.58 -11.12
CA LEU A 127 -3.95 -2.64 -9.70
C LEU A 127 -4.50 -4.02 -9.34
N ILE A 128 -5.33 -4.60 -10.22
CA ILE A 128 -5.90 -5.94 -10.00
C ILE A 128 -4.82 -7.03 -10.02
N ASP A 129 -3.86 -6.95 -10.94
CA ASP A 129 -2.80 -7.97 -11.01
C ASP A 129 -1.86 -7.89 -9.81
N ALA A 130 -1.55 -6.68 -9.34
CA ALA A 130 -0.81 -6.47 -8.10
C ALA A 130 -1.56 -7.07 -6.90
N GLN A 131 -2.86 -6.81 -6.75
CA GLN A 131 -3.67 -7.37 -5.67
C GLN A 131 -3.74 -8.90 -5.69
N LYS A 132 -3.82 -9.51 -6.88
CA LYS A 132 -3.79 -10.97 -7.02
C LYS A 132 -2.46 -11.54 -6.58
N CYS A 133 -1.35 -10.94 -7.03
CA CYS A 133 0.00 -11.35 -6.64
C CYS A 133 0.18 -11.29 -5.11
N ASP A 134 -0.23 -10.18 -4.48
CA ASP A 134 -0.15 -9.99 -3.03
C ASP A 134 -0.96 -11.06 -2.27
N ASN A 135 -2.14 -11.41 -2.76
CA ASN A 135 -2.97 -12.47 -2.17
C ASN A 135 -2.32 -13.86 -2.31
N GLU A 136 -1.79 -14.19 -3.49
CA GLU A 136 -1.09 -15.46 -3.73
C GLU A 136 0.18 -15.60 -2.86
N GLU A 137 0.93 -14.51 -2.68
CA GLU A 137 2.07 -14.46 -1.77
C GLU A 137 1.63 -14.67 -0.31
N ALA A 138 0.57 -13.99 0.14
CA ALA A 138 0.04 -14.14 1.49
C ALA A 138 -0.48 -15.56 1.78
N GLU A 139 -1.16 -16.18 0.81
CA GLU A 139 -1.60 -17.58 0.89
C GLU A 139 -0.40 -18.54 0.99
N THR A 140 0.64 -18.31 0.17
CA THR A 140 1.86 -19.12 0.18
C THR A 140 2.59 -19.03 1.52
N VAL A 141 2.74 -17.81 2.08
CA VAL A 141 3.35 -17.60 3.41
C VAL A 141 2.54 -18.30 4.50
N THR A 142 1.21 -18.21 4.42
CA THR A 142 0.30 -18.88 5.38
C THR A 142 0.43 -20.41 5.31
N ALA A 143 0.53 -20.98 4.10
CA ALA A 143 0.74 -22.40 3.90
C ALA A 143 2.12 -22.84 4.43
N MET A 144 3.19 -22.09 4.14
CA MET A 144 4.55 -22.34 4.63
C MET A 144 4.62 -22.30 6.16
N ALA A 145 3.98 -21.32 6.80
CA ALA A 145 3.90 -21.22 8.25
C ALA A 145 3.22 -22.47 8.84
N SER A 146 2.13 -22.94 8.22
CA SER A 146 1.40 -24.13 8.64
C SER A 146 2.23 -25.43 8.58
N LEU A 147 3.15 -25.54 7.62
CA LEU A 147 4.07 -26.68 7.51
C LEU A 147 5.17 -26.64 8.60
N SER A 148 5.58 -25.46 9.05
CA SER A 148 6.66 -25.29 10.03
C SER A 148 6.29 -25.69 11.47
N VAL A 149 5.00 -25.72 11.82
CA VAL A 149 4.51 -26.05 13.17
C VAL A 149 4.39 -27.57 13.42
N GLY A 150 4.80 -28.40 12.45
CA GLY A 150 4.67 -29.86 12.47
C GLY A 150 5.75 -30.66 13.22
N VAL A 151 6.55 -30.05 14.09
CA VAL A 151 7.52 -30.80 14.93
C VAL A 151 6.83 -31.25 16.22
N LYS A 152 6.36 -32.50 16.25
CA LYS A 152 5.88 -33.13 17.50
C LYS A 152 7.01 -33.10 18.55
N PRO A 153 6.75 -32.70 19.81
CA PRO A 153 7.68 -32.97 20.89
C PRO A 153 7.90 -34.48 20.95
N LEU A 154 9.15 -34.90 20.85
CA LEU A 154 9.54 -36.27 21.18
C LEU A 154 9.38 -36.41 22.70
N GLU A 155 8.20 -36.84 23.16
CA GLU A 155 8.01 -37.23 24.55
C GLU A 155 8.95 -38.41 24.83
N LYS A 156 10.00 -38.14 25.61
CA LYS A 156 10.85 -39.16 26.22
C LYS A 156 9.93 -40.13 26.97
N LYS A 157 9.97 -41.41 26.59
CA LYS A 157 9.62 -42.51 27.49
C LYS A 157 10.38 -42.31 28.79
N LEU A 158 9.66 -41.97 29.85
CA LEU A 158 10.09 -42.20 31.22
C LEU A 158 9.80 -43.68 31.48
N ASP A 159 10.84 -44.50 31.48
CA ASP A 159 10.75 -45.87 31.96
C ASP A 159 10.45 -45.83 33.46
N GLU A 160 9.41 -46.56 33.87
CA GLU A 160 9.01 -46.80 35.26
C GLU A 160 10.08 -47.66 35.97
N GLU A 161 10.54 -47.22 37.14
CA GLU A 161 11.13 -48.10 38.15
C GLU A 161 10.22 -48.13 39.39
N PRO A 162 9.87 -49.32 39.93
CA PRO A 162 9.07 -49.43 41.13
C PRO A 162 9.98 -49.34 42.37
N MET A 163 9.67 -48.47 43.33
CA MET A 163 10.29 -48.53 44.66
C MET A 163 9.22 -48.62 45.75
N GLU A 164 9.57 -49.44 46.72
CA GLU A 164 8.75 -50.22 47.64
C GLU A 164 7.93 -49.37 48.63
N GLU A 165 6.75 -49.88 48.99
CA GLU A 165 5.93 -49.38 50.10
C GLU A 165 6.61 -49.69 51.43
N ASP A 166 6.86 -48.66 52.24
CA ASP A 166 7.16 -48.78 53.67
C ASP A 166 5.88 -48.50 54.49
N PRO A 167 5.58 -49.29 55.55
CA PRO A 167 4.31 -49.21 56.26
C PRO A 167 4.31 -48.09 57.31
N LEU A 168 3.20 -47.35 57.38
CA LEU A 168 2.90 -46.46 58.51
C LEU A 168 1.92 -47.14 59.48
N LEU A 169 2.34 -47.11 60.76
CA LEU A 169 1.66 -47.43 62.03
C LEU A 169 0.15 -47.66 62.02
#